data_AF-A0A975CCB9-F1
#
_entry.id   AF-A0A975CCB9-F1
#
_cell.length_a   1.000
_cell.length_b   1.000
_cell.length_c   1.000
_cell.angle_alpha   90.00
_cell.angle_beta   90.00
_cell.angle_gamma   90.00
#
_symmetry.space_group_name_H-M   'P 1'
#
loop_
_entity.id
_entity.type
_entity.pdbx_description
1 polymer ?
#
loop_
_entity_poly.entity_id
_entity_poly.type
_entity_poly.pdbx_seq_one_letter_code
_entity_poly.pdbx_strand_id
1 'polypeptide(L)'
;MGMRFKDFMQDTGHYLSFEQALLAPENGVNLRIVVNRSREVADLLIHPHPDADVTTYNIDFPYYVTYMVTVEDYTRWNDYNTFRGDDFRIYDQSTLLDYFYKENNLARELFNEPLVHNMLGCHDIIVDILSYSEPVITEVDAE
;
A
#
# COMPACT_ATOMS: atom_id res chain seq x y z
N MET A 1 4.66 0.00 18.14
CA MET A 1 5.61 1.05 17.73
C MET A 1 5.45 1.24 16.22
N GLY A 2 5.25 2.47 15.73
CA GLY A 2 5.03 2.70 14.30
C GLY A 2 6.30 2.44 13.49
N MET A 3 6.18 1.64 12.44
CA MET A 3 7.22 1.34 11.45
C MET A 3 6.99 2.20 10.20
N ARG A 4 8.04 2.42 9.40
CA ARG A 4 7.93 3.23 8.18
C ARG A 4 7.73 2.32 6.97
N PHE A 5 6.95 2.80 6.00
CA PHE A 5 6.75 2.10 4.73
C PHE A 5 8.05 1.72 4.02
N LYS A 6 9.05 2.62 4.05
CA LYS A 6 10.36 2.38 3.43
C LYS A 6 11.12 1.21 4.03
N ASP A 7 10.86 0.88 5.30
CA ASP A 7 11.50 -0.24 5.96
C ASP A 7 10.97 -1.59 5.41
N PHE A 8 9.71 -1.59 4.91
CA PHE A 8 9.08 -2.75 4.26
C PHE A 8 9.41 -2.89 2.77
N MET A 9 9.96 -1.87 2.12
CA MET A 9 10.38 -1.98 0.71
C MET A 9 11.48 -3.03 0.49
N GLN A 10 12.24 -3.35 1.54
CA GLN A 10 13.31 -4.36 1.51
C GLN A 10 12.84 -5.72 2.06
N ASP A 11 11.60 -5.79 2.51
CA ASP A 11 11.01 -7.00 3.07
C ASP A 11 10.62 -7.94 1.92
N THR A 12 11.46 -8.92 1.67
CA THR A 12 11.30 -9.90 0.59
C THR A 12 11.04 -11.29 1.16
N GLY A 13 10.48 -12.20 0.33
CA GLY A 13 10.19 -13.58 0.73
C GLY A 13 8.94 -13.72 1.60
N HIS A 14 8.03 -12.75 1.52
CA HIS A 14 6.71 -12.80 2.12
C HIS A 14 5.68 -12.50 1.03
N TYR A 15 4.43 -12.79 1.31
CA TYR A 15 3.27 -12.50 0.49
C TYR A 15 2.30 -11.63 1.28
N LEU A 16 1.57 -10.78 0.57
CA LEU A 16 0.51 -9.96 1.14
C LEU A 16 -0.87 -10.40 0.65
N SER A 17 -1.89 -10.26 1.50
CA SER A 17 -3.30 -10.29 1.11
C SER A 17 -3.95 -8.97 1.49
N PHE A 18 -4.74 -8.39 0.57
CA PHE A 18 -5.51 -7.18 0.85
C PHE A 18 -6.82 -7.54 1.55
N GLU A 19 -7.03 -7.00 2.74
CA GLU A 19 -8.21 -7.33 3.54
C GLU A 19 -9.28 -6.25 3.42
N GLN A 20 -8.89 -4.99 3.61
CA GLN A 20 -9.83 -3.87 3.55
C GLN A 20 -9.15 -2.51 3.43
N ALA A 21 -9.92 -1.55 2.94
CA ALA A 21 -9.62 -0.12 3.00
C ALA A 21 -10.68 0.57 3.87
N LEU A 22 -10.24 1.27 4.91
CA LEU A 22 -11.10 1.98 5.85
C LEU A 22 -10.90 3.49 5.67
N LEU A 23 -11.99 4.20 5.42
CA LEU A 23 -12.01 5.66 5.29
C LEU A 23 -12.29 6.31 6.64
N ALA A 24 -11.48 7.30 7.01
CA ALA A 24 -11.55 8.03 8.29
C ALA A 24 -11.67 7.12 9.55
N PRO A 25 -10.76 6.15 9.75
CA PRO A 25 -10.80 5.17 10.85
C PRO A 25 -10.45 5.72 12.25
N GLU A 26 -10.46 7.05 12.46
CA GLU A 26 -10.11 7.79 13.70
C GLU A 26 -8.63 8.24 13.83
N ASN A 27 -8.33 9.03 14.89
CA ASN A 27 -6.98 9.47 15.31
C ASN A 27 -6.14 10.22 14.25
N GLY A 28 -6.79 10.99 13.37
CA GLY A 28 -6.10 11.76 12.34
C GLY A 28 -5.60 10.92 11.16
N VAL A 29 -6.07 9.67 11.05
CA VAL A 29 -5.89 8.81 9.88
C VAL A 29 -7.06 9.02 8.94
N ASN A 30 -6.79 9.32 7.68
CA ASN A 30 -7.83 9.54 6.66
C ASN A 30 -8.08 8.28 5.82
N LEU A 31 -7.08 7.43 5.64
CA LEU A 31 -7.19 6.12 4.99
C LEU A 31 -6.33 5.11 5.74
N ARG A 32 -6.89 3.94 6.03
CA ARG A 32 -6.15 2.76 6.49
C ARG A 32 -6.30 1.64 5.49
N ILE A 33 -5.18 1.09 5.05
CA ILE A 33 -5.14 -0.17 4.31
C ILE A 33 -4.77 -1.27 5.29
N VAL A 34 -5.55 -2.34 5.33
CA VAL A 34 -5.27 -3.52 6.15
C VAL A 34 -4.80 -4.63 5.25
N VAL A 35 -3.64 -5.18 5.57
CA VAL A 35 -3.06 -6.31 4.85
C VAL A 35 -2.67 -7.42 5.81
N ASN A 36 -2.84 -8.66 5.36
CA ASN A 36 -2.26 -9.83 5.98
C ASN A 36 -0.94 -10.17 5.31
N ARG A 37 0.05 -10.62 6.09
CA ARG A 37 1.38 -10.98 5.61
C ARG A 37 1.79 -12.35 6.12
N SER A 38 2.33 -13.20 5.25
CA SER A 38 2.90 -14.50 5.62
C SER A 38 4.07 -14.86 4.70
N ARG A 39 4.90 -15.82 5.11
CA ARG A 39 5.89 -16.45 4.22
C ARG A 39 5.27 -17.46 3.28
N GLU A 40 4.09 -17.97 3.60
CA GLU A 40 3.40 -18.99 2.82
C GLU A 40 2.04 -18.47 2.37
N VAL A 41 1.76 -18.53 1.07
CA VAL A 41 0.44 -18.13 0.52
C VAL A 41 -0.69 -18.94 1.16
N ALA A 42 -0.43 -20.20 1.48
CA ALA A 42 -1.42 -21.08 2.11
C ALA A 42 -1.95 -20.51 3.43
N ASP A 43 -1.10 -19.87 4.25
CA ASP A 43 -1.51 -19.27 5.51
C ASP A 43 -2.48 -18.11 5.29
N LEU A 44 -2.23 -17.29 4.27
CA LEU A 44 -3.13 -16.18 3.88
C LEU A 44 -4.50 -16.70 3.45
N LEU A 45 -4.55 -17.83 2.74
CA LEU A 45 -5.80 -18.41 2.22
C LEU A 45 -6.67 -19.08 3.29
N ILE A 46 -6.05 -19.60 4.36
CA ILE A 46 -6.77 -20.27 5.45
C ILE A 46 -7.03 -19.36 6.64
N HIS A 47 -6.42 -18.17 6.70
CA HIS A 47 -6.68 -17.18 7.75
C HIS A 47 -8.19 -16.88 7.85
N PRO A 48 -8.80 -16.81 9.05
CA PRO A 48 -8.18 -16.76 10.39
C PRO A 48 -8.07 -18.13 11.09
N HIS A 49 -7.84 -19.23 10.35
CA HIS A 49 -7.63 -20.53 10.98
C HIS A 49 -6.47 -20.50 11.99
N PRO A 50 -6.56 -21.16 13.17
CA PRO A 50 -5.52 -21.11 14.20
C PRO A 50 -4.13 -21.59 13.78
N ASP A 51 -4.05 -22.41 12.74
CA ASP A 51 -2.78 -22.92 12.19
C ASP A 51 -2.12 -21.96 11.19
N ALA A 52 -2.80 -20.87 10.82
CA ALA A 52 -2.27 -19.88 9.89
C ALA A 52 -1.22 -19.00 10.57
N ASP A 53 0.02 -19.01 10.07
CA ASP A 53 1.07 -18.06 10.50
C ASP A 53 0.93 -16.75 9.71
N VAL A 54 0.12 -15.83 10.23
CA VAL A 54 -0.19 -14.55 9.58
C VAL A 54 0.04 -13.40 10.54
N THR A 55 0.73 -12.37 10.05
CA THR A 55 0.83 -11.08 10.72
C THR A 55 -0.06 -10.06 9.99
N THR A 56 -0.97 -9.42 10.71
CA THR A 56 -1.82 -8.36 10.16
C THR A 56 -1.18 -6.99 10.38
N TYR A 57 -1.17 -6.16 9.34
CA TYR A 57 -0.67 -4.78 9.40
C TYR A 57 -1.76 -3.78 9.03
N ASN A 58 -1.84 -2.71 9.82
CA ASN A 58 -2.49 -1.47 9.42
C ASN A 58 -1.45 -0.55 8.78
N ILE A 59 -1.79 -0.03 7.62
CA ILE A 59 -0.99 0.96 6.88
C ILE A 59 -1.82 2.24 6.84
N ASP A 60 -1.45 3.19 7.70
CA ASP A 60 -2.21 4.39 7.98
C ASP A 60 -1.66 5.57 7.19
N PHE A 61 -2.52 6.18 6.38
CA PHE A 61 -2.27 7.39 5.61
C PHE A 61 -2.98 8.58 6.27
N PRO A 62 -2.22 9.48 6.94
CA PRO A 62 -2.77 10.72 7.46
C PRO A 62 -3.37 11.59 6.35
N TYR A 63 -2.71 11.68 5.19
CA TYR A 63 -3.18 12.48 4.06
C TYR A 63 -2.98 11.73 2.74
N TYR A 64 -4.08 11.17 2.21
CA TYR A 64 -4.13 10.54 0.90
C TYR A 64 -4.93 11.41 -0.08
N VAL A 65 -4.61 11.31 -1.37
CA VAL A 65 -5.33 11.96 -2.47
C VAL A 65 -6.32 10.99 -3.11
N THR A 66 -5.85 9.78 -3.40
CA THR A 66 -6.68 8.71 -3.95
C THR A 66 -6.10 7.36 -3.56
N TYR A 67 -6.94 6.32 -3.61
CA TYR A 67 -6.49 4.94 -3.65
C TYR A 67 -7.27 4.19 -4.72
N MET A 68 -6.69 3.11 -5.24
CA MET A 68 -7.30 2.25 -6.24
C MET A 68 -6.98 0.81 -5.91
N VAL A 69 -8.00 -0.06 -5.98
CA VAL A 69 -7.85 -1.50 -5.83
C VAL A 69 -8.16 -2.13 -7.18
N THR A 70 -7.20 -2.82 -7.75
CA THR A 70 -7.34 -3.52 -9.04
C THR A 70 -6.93 -4.96 -8.92
N VAL A 71 -7.56 -5.85 -9.70
CA VAL A 71 -7.10 -7.23 -9.81
C VAL A 71 -5.73 -7.23 -10.49
N GLU A 72 -4.78 -7.95 -9.89
CA GLU A 72 -3.46 -8.19 -10.49
C GLU A 72 -3.63 -9.17 -11.66
N ASP A 73 -3.32 -8.69 -12.86
CA ASP A 73 -3.23 -9.51 -14.05
C ASP A 73 -1.74 -9.70 -14.31
N TYR A 74 -1.21 -10.89 -13.98
CA TYR A 74 0.20 -11.26 -14.09
C TYR A 74 0.75 -11.22 -15.54
N THR A 75 0.05 -10.58 -16.48
CA THR A 75 0.34 -10.59 -17.90
C THR A 75 0.67 -9.21 -18.47
N ARG A 76 0.51 -8.13 -17.70
CA ARG A 76 0.83 -6.77 -18.14
C ARG A 76 2.22 -6.33 -17.71
N TRP A 77 3.13 -6.32 -18.67
CA TRP A 77 4.41 -5.62 -18.54
C TRP A 77 4.25 -4.14 -18.87
N ASN A 78 4.67 -3.27 -17.95
CA ASN A 78 4.68 -1.83 -18.15
C ASN A 78 6.09 -1.26 -17.93
N ASP A 79 6.88 -1.21 -18.98
CA ASP A 79 8.26 -0.72 -18.96
C ASP A 79 8.37 0.80 -18.71
N TYR A 80 7.25 1.53 -18.75
CA TYR A 80 7.22 2.96 -18.45
C TYR A 80 7.28 3.24 -16.94
N ASN A 81 6.65 2.38 -16.15
CA ASN A 81 6.60 2.58 -14.71
C ASN A 81 7.93 2.16 -14.08
N THR A 82 8.50 3.02 -13.24
CA THR A 82 9.71 2.70 -12.47
C THR A 82 9.44 2.86 -10.98
N PHE A 83 9.91 1.90 -10.19
CA PHE A 83 9.67 1.84 -8.76
C PHE A 83 10.82 1.19 -8.01
N ARG A 84 10.83 1.40 -6.70
CA ARG A 84 11.70 0.75 -5.73
C ARG A 84 10.87 -0.14 -4.82
N GLY A 85 11.47 -1.24 -4.36
CA GLY A 85 10.86 -2.23 -3.47
C GLY A 85 10.28 -3.44 -4.21
N ASP A 86 9.65 -4.34 -3.46
CA ASP A 86 9.05 -5.58 -3.97
C ASP A 86 7.53 -5.56 -3.83
N ASP A 87 6.93 -6.16 -2.79
CA ASP A 87 5.48 -6.05 -2.56
C ASP A 87 5.07 -4.67 -2.01
N PHE A 88 5.96 -4.01 -1.26
CA PHE A 88 5.81 -2.61 -0.89
C PHE A 88 6.61 -1.75 -1.86
N ARG A 89 5.92 -1.03 -2.75
CA ARG A 89 6.54 -0.22 -3.80
C ARG A 89 6.35 1.27 -3.57
N ILE A 90 7.39 2.03 -3.91
CA ILE A 90 7.28 3.48 -4.14
C ILE A 90 7.68 3.72 -5.58
N TYR A 91 6.78 4.30 -6.36
CA TYR A 91 7.06 4.65 -7.75
C TYR A 91 7.85 5.95 -7.83
N ASP A 92 8.93 5.93 -8.60
CA ASP A 92 9.65 7.12 -9.02
C ASP A 92 9.02 7.69 -10.31
N GLN A 93 8.35 6.84 -11.11
CA GLN A 93 7.57 7.21 -12.29
C GLN A 93 6.37 6.29 -12.44
N SER A 94 5.16 6.84 -12.60
CA SER A 94 3.97 6.05 -12.92
C SER A 94 2.96 6.83 -13.77
N THR A 95 2.22 6.12 -14.63
CA THR A 95 1.12 6.71 -15.40
C THR A 95 0.05 7.34 -14.50
N LEU A 96 -0.16 6.78 -13.30
CA LEU A 96 -1.10 7.32 -12.32
C LEU A 96 -0.64 8.68 -11.78
N LEU A 97 0.65 8.81 -11.44
CA LEU A 97 1.24 10.10 -11.04
C LEU A 97 1.11 11.13 -12.17
N ASP A 98 1.41 10.74 -13.41
CA ASP A 98 1.32 11.65 -14.55
C ASP A 98 -0.10 12.17 -14.78
N TYR A 99 -1.09 11.29 -14.62
CA TYR A 99 -2.50 11.65 -14.71
C TYR A 99 -2.85 12.71 -13.65
N PHE A 100 -2.50 12.47 -12.39
CA PHE A 100 -2.79 13.42 -11.31
C PHE A 100 -2.03 14.73 -11.45
N TYR A 101 -0.78 14.71 -11.90
CA TYR A 101 -0.04 15.95 -12.16
C TYR A 101 -0.62 16.78 -13.30
N LYS A 102 -1.19 16.14 -14.32
CA LYS A 102 -1.84 16.83 -15.45
C LYS A 102 -3.20 17.42 -15.05
N GLU A 103 -4.03 16.64 -14.37
CA GLU A 103 -5.41 17.03 -14.05
C GLU A 103 -5.53 17.86 -12.76
N ASN A 104 -4.57 17.74 -11.84
CA ASN A 104 -4.68 18.23 -10.46
C ASN A 104 -3.45 19.04 -10.01
N ASN A 105 -2.98 19.95 -10.88
CA ASN A 105 -1.81 20.80 -10.62
C ASN A 105 -1.98 21.72 -9.38
N LEU A 106 -3.22 22.00 -8.96
CA LEU A 106 -3.54 22.78 -7.76
C LEU A 106 -2.91 22.22 -6.49
N ALA A 107 -2.87 20.90 -6.33
CA ALA A 107 -2.36 20.30 -5.11
C ALA A 107 -0.83 20.45 -5.00
N ARG A 108 -0.10 20.44 -6.13
CA ARG A 108 1.33 20.77 -6.16
C ARG A 108 1.58 22.25 -5.81
N GLU A 109 0.71 23.14 -6.25
CA GLU A 109 0.79 24.58 -5.95
C GLU A 109 0.46 24.91 -4.49
N LEU A 110 -0.46 24.15 -3.87
CA LEU A 110 -0.94 24.42 -2.51
C LEU A 110 -0.09 23.79 -1.41
N PHE A 111 0.40 22.55 -1.61
CA PHE A 111 1.05 21.80 -0.53
C PHE A 111 2.58 21.90 -0.57
N ASN A 112 3.18 22.33 -1.68
CA ASN A 112 4.63 22.41 -1.89
C ASN A 112 5.39 21.11 -1.52
N GLU A 113 4.67 19.99 -1.50
CA GLU A 113 5.19 18.64 -1.25
C GLU A 113 4.93 17.76 -2.48
N PRO A 114 5.86 16.87 -2.84
CA PRO A 114 5.67 15.96 -3.97
C PRO A 114 4.58 14.95 -3.64
N LEU A 115 3.72 14.66 -4.61
CA LEU A 115 2.77 13.56 -4.51
C LEU A 115 3.54 12.25 -4.67
N VAL A 116 3.40 11.35 -3.69
CA VAL A 116 4.07 10.05 -3.67
C VAL A 116 3.08 8.97 -4.07
N HIS A 117 3.51 8.06 -4.94
CA HIS A 117 2.75 6.88 -5.31
C HIS A 117 3.30 5.65 -4.59
N ASN A 118 2.56 5.19 -3.60
CA ASN A 118 2.80 3.94 -2.89
C ASN A 118 1.94 2.86 -3.52
N MET A 119 2.45 1.63 -3.57
CA MET A 119 1.68 0.48 -4.03
C MET A 119 1.97 -0.73 -3.16
N LEU A 120 0.93 -1.55 -2.99
CA LEU A 120 0.99 -2.85 -2.34
C LEU A 120 0.66 -3.92 -3.39
N GLY A 121 1.63 -4.78 -3.65
CA GLY A 121 1.45 -6.01 -4.40
C GLY A 121 0.91 -7.07 -3.46
N CYS A 122 -0.40 -7.28 -3.49
CA CYS A 122 -1.05 -8.36 -2.77
C CYS A 122 -1.36 -9.51 -3.73
N HIS A 123 -1.63 -10.68 -3.17
CA HIS A 123 -2.06 -11.84 -3.94
C HIS A 123 -3.35 -11.49 -4.70
N ASP A 124 -3.27 -11.57 -6.03
CA ASP A 124 -4.35 -11.24 -6.98
C ASP A 124 -4.88 -9.80 -6.95
N ILE A 125 -4.31 -8.92 -6.13
CA ILE A 125 -4.77 -7.54 -5.95
C ILE A 125 -3.59 -6.57 -5.89
N ILE A 126 -3.68 -5.49 -6.65
CA ILE A 126 -2.84 -4.30 -6.48
C ILE A 126 -3.62 -3.25 -5.72
N VAL A 127 -2.99 -2.63 -4.73
CA VAL A 127 -3.50 -1.42 -4.09
C VAL A 127 -2.55 -0.27 -4.40
N ASP A 128 -2.98 0.67 -5.25
CA ASP A 128 -2.25 1.91 -5.52
C ASP A 128 -2.78 3.04 -4.62
N ILE A 129 -1.88 3.79 -3.98
CA ILE A 129 -2.23 4.91 -3.09
C ILE A 129 -1.36 6.13 -3.43
N LEU A 130 -2.01 7.26 -3.73
CA LEU A 130 -1.34 8.55 -3.84
C LEU A 130 -1.47 9.32 -2.53
N SER A 131 -0.35 9.79 -1.98
CA SER A 131 -0.33 10.52 -0.70
C SER A 131 0.72 11.62 -0.67
N TYR A 132 0.48 12.64 0.15
CA TYR A 132 1.48 13.67 0.47
C TYR A 132 2.32 13.29 1.69
N SER A 133 1.72 12.54 2.62
CA SER A 133 2.40 12.03 3.81
C SER A 133 2.91 10.60 3.60
N GLU A 134 4.07 10.30 4.19
CA GLU A 134 4.54 8.92 4.37
C GLU A 134 3.57 8.17 5.31
N PRO A 135 3.11 6.97 4.96
CA PRO A 135 2.21 6.23 5.84
C PRO A 135 2.97 5.59 7.00
N VAL A 136 2.24 5.34 8.08
CA VAL A 136 2.74 4.65 9.28
C VAL A 136 2.21 3.22 9.27
N ILE A 137 3.09 2.26 9.47
CA ILE A 137 2.73 0.85 9.53
C ILE A 137 2.71 0.41 10.99
N THR A 138 1.64 -0.27 11.41
CA THR A 138 1.54 -0.90 12.72
C THR A 138 1.08 -2.33 12.58
N GLU A 139 1.80 -3.25 13.22
CA GLU A 139 1.32 -4.60 13.44
C GLU A 139 0.08 -4.57 14.34
N VAL A 140 -0.91 -5.39 14.01
CA VAL A 140 -2.11 -5.59 14.81
C VAL A 140 -1.83 -6.79 15.73
N ASP A 141 -1.87 -6.54 17.03
CA ASP A 141 -1.75 -7.63 18.01
C ASP A 141 -2.91 -8.62 17.82
N ALA A 142 -2.60 -9.91 17.77
CA ALA A 142 -3.63 -10.95 17.83
C ALA A 142 -4.31 -10.90 19.21
N GLU A 143 -5.63 -10.71 19.25
CA GLU A 143 -6.43 -10.81 20.47
C GLU A 143 -6.53 -12.25 21.00
#